data_AF-A0A3C0B509-F1
#
_entry.id   AF-A0A3C0B509-F1
#
_cell.length_a   1.000
_cell.length_b   1.000
_cell.length_c   1.000
_cell.angle_alpha   90.00
_cell.angle_beta   90.00
_cell.angle_gamma   90.00
#
_symmetry.space_group_name_H-M   'P 1'
#
loop_
_entity.id
_entity.type
_entity.pdbx_description
1 polymer ?
#
loop_
_entity_poly.entity_id
_entity_poly.type
_entity_poly.pdbx_seq_one_letter_code
_entity_poly.pdbx_strand_id
1 'polypeptide(L)'
;MISMQNNLLIYTPLITPRITYIFKLILGDLLGLSFGFTSDPSLYQNYTGPVLCYDVQPLRRKEEIFIMSAGLLTEKSISSHQFGFIDFEDSRAFYAVYGKSADIPFDLFSAAFYLVSRYEEYLPHMRDEHNRFSASSSMASQQGFLRVPVVNKWALALGKLLENKFAGIRIQPTTYRFIPTIDIDAAWAYRNKGGMRIFGGYLKDVLTGNFSEIKMRTRVLLGRQNDPFDTYDLMYKLHSAHGLKPWFFILFADYGLNDKNIPVNNADFQTLVKALADYAHIGIHPGYVSNDHPEILKKEINQLSGVLKREITASRQHFLKLNLPYTYRQLLDQDIQMDFTMGFAAEPGFRAGICTPFFWYDLEAEVATSLRVYPFALMEGTLRDYMNLDADEALKTIQQIVDEVKKVGGTFISLWHNESLSDQKRWKGWVRVYEQMLELAAAK
;
A
#
# COMPACT_ATOMS: atom_id res chain seq x y z
N MET A 1 27.55 21.38 20.09
CA MET A 1 28.24 20.08 19.87
C MET A 1 27.30 18.98 20.32
N ILE A 2 26.49 18.44 19.40
CA ILE A 2 25.73 17.22 19.68
C ILE A 2 26.78 16.11 19.71
N SER A 3 26.92 15.43 20.85
CA SER A 3 27.91 14.38 21.04
C SER A 3 27.75 13.30 19.97
N MET A 4 28.79 13.12 19.13
CA MET A 4 28.86 12.06 18.11
C MET A 4 29.00 10.66 18.72
N GLN A 5 29.04 10.50 20.05
CA GLN A 5 29.43 9.24 20.69
C GLN A 5 28.39 8.11 20.62
N ASN A 6 27.17 8.34 20.09
CA ASN A 6 26.12 7.32 20.04
C ASN A 6 25.50 7.07 18.65
N ASN A 7 26.00 7.70 17.57
CA ASN A 7 25.44 7.48 16.23
C ASN A 7 26.07 6.24 15.56
N LEU A 8 25.27 5.44 14.87
CA LEU A 8 25.76 4.33 14.06
C LEU A 8 26.53 4.88 12.85
N LEU A 9 27.80 4.51 12.68
CA LEU A 9 28.58 4.88 11.52
C LEU A 9 28.59 3.73 10.50
N ILE A 10 28.17 4.02 9.27
CA ILE A 10 28.10 3.06 8.18
C ILE A 10 29.25 3.31 7.23
N TYR A 11 30.07 2.29 6.99
CA TYR A 11 31.02 2.32 5.89
C TYR A 11 30.45 1.68 4.63
N THR A 12 30.65 2.36 3.51
CA THR A 12 30.47 1.79 2.18
C THR A 12 31.41 2.49 1.20
N PRO A 13 32.05 1.77 0.25
CA PRO A 13 33.03 2.37 -0.66
C PRO A 13 32.45 3.46 -1.57
N LEU A 14 31.14 3.40 -1.84
CA LEU A 14 30.43 4.37 -2.67
C LEU A 14 29.07 4.69 -2.03
N ILE A 15 28.78 5.98 -1.83
CA ILE A 15 27.48 6.43 -1.32
C ILE A 15 26.61 6.84 -2.52
N THR A 16 25.60 6.02 -2.83
CA THR A 16 24.66 6.27 -3.94
C THR A 16 23.29 6.74 -3.42
N PRO A 17 22.41 7.28 -4.30
CA PRO A 17 21.03 7.55 -3.94
C PRO A 17 20.27 6.30 -3.45
N ARG A 18 20.47 5.14 -4.09
CA ARG A 18 19.87 3.86 -3.67
C ARG A 18 20.26 3.47 -2.24
N ILE A 19 21.56 3.54 -1.92
CA ILE A 19 22.09 3.28 -0.56
C ILE A 19 21.47 4.25 0.44
N THR A 20 21.54 5.55 0.15
CA THR A 20 21.03 6.59 1.07
C THR A 20 19.54 6.39 1.36
N TYR A 21 18.76 6.07 0.33
CA TYR A 21 17.33 5.80 0.43
C TYR A 21 17.02 4.56 1.27
N ILE A 22 17.60 3.40 0.93
CA ILE A 22 17.20 2.14 1.59
C ILE A 22 17.69 2.07 3.02
N PHE A 23 18.88 2.58 3.32
CA PHE A 23 19.36 2.65 4.71
C PHE A 23 18.53 3.61 5.54
N LYS A 24 18.07 4.74 4.97
CA LYS A 24 17.12 5.63 5.65
C LYS A 24 15.82 4.91 5.97
N LEU A 25 15.25 4.16 5.02
CA LEU A 25 14.04 3.39 5.26
C LEU A 25 14.25 2.33 6.36
N ILE A 26 15.28 1.49 6.25
CA ILE A 26 15.52 0.38 7.16
C ILE A 26 15.96 0.86 8.56
N LEU A 27 17.02 1.67 8.63
CA LEU A 27 17.61 2.08 9.91
C LEU A 27 16.88 3.26 10.53
N GLY A 28 16.50 4.25 9.72
CA GLY A 28 15.81 5.45 10.18
C GLY A 28 14.33 5.20 10.42
N ASP A 29 13.59 4.91 9.36
CA ASP A 29 12.12 4.90 9.41
C ASP A 29 11.55 3.66 10.12
N LEU A 30 12.16 2.47 9.93
CA LEU A 30 11.68 1.22 10.53
C LEU A 30 12.28 0.91 11.91
N LEU A 31 13.53 1.33 12.18
CA LEU A 31 14.24 1.05 13.43
C LEU A 31 14.46 2.28 14.33
N GLY A 32 14.16 3.50 13.86
CA GLY A 32 14.30 4.72 14.66
C GLY A 32 15.74 5.10 15.01
N LEU A 33 16.73 4.65 14.23
CA LEU A 33 18.14 4.89 14.49
C LEU A 33 18.65 6.16 13.79
N SER A 34 19.53 6.88 14.48
CA SER A 34 20.35 7.92 13.88
C SER A 34 21.66 7.33 13.38
N PHE A 35 22.05 7.67 12.16
CA PHE A 35 23.25 7.13 11.53
C PHE A 35 23.92 8.14 10.59
N GLY A 36 25.17 7.86 10.23
CA GLY A 36 25.92 8.60 9.21
C GLY A 36 26.71 7.65 8.32
N PHE A 37 27.08 8.11 7.13
CA PHE A 37 27.91 7.35 6.19
C PHE A 37 29.35 7.87 6.18
N THR A 38 30.28 6.97 5.85
CA THR A 38 31.65 7.29 5.45
C THR A 38 32.08 6.37 4.32
N SER A 39 32.85 6.90 3.37
CA SER A 39 33.61 6.11 2.40
C SER A 39 35.11 6.10 2.70
N ASP A 40 35.54 6.75 3.79
CA ASP A 40 36.92 6.75 4.28
C ASP A 40 37.14 5.55 5.22
N PRO A 41 37.94 4.54 4.81
CA PRO A 41 38.25 3.38 5.65
C PRO A 41 39.02 3.76 6.92
N SER A 42 39.88 4.77 6.86
CA SER A 42 40.66 5.22 8.02
C SER A 42 39.77 5.89 9.06
N LEU A 43 38.80 6.71 8.65
CA LEU A 43 37.80 7.27 9.56
C LEU A 43 36.99 6.14 10.22
N TYR A 44 36.52 5.18 9.42
CA TYR A 44 35.71 4.07 9.91
C TYR A 44 36.47 3.16 10.91
N GLN A 45 37.73 2.84 10.61
CA GLN A 45 38.57 2.01 11.49
C GLN A 45 38.87 2.70 12.83
N ASN A 46 39.03 4.02 12.83
CA ASN A 46 39.33 4.79 14.04
C ASN A 46 38.08 5.22 14.83
N TYR A 47 36.87 4.97 14.32
CA TYR A 47 35.63 5.34 14.99
C TYR A 47 35.37 4.46 16.22
N THR A 48 35.16 5.07 17.39
CA THR A 48 35.01 4.35 18.66
C THR A 48 33.58 3.93 19.00
N GLY A 49 32.60 4.33 18.18
CA GLY A 49 31.18 4.02 18.39
C GLY A 49 30.69 2.79 17.62
N PRO A 50 29.37 2.54 17.61
CA PRO A 50 28.74 1.47 16.83
C PRO A 50 29.02 1.61 15.33
N VAL A 51 29.34 0.50 14.67
CA VAL A 51 29.69 0.49 13.24
C VAL A 51 29.00 -0.62 12.46
N LEU A 52 28.65 -0.31 11.21
CA LEU A 52 28.17 -1.26 10.21
C LEU A 52 28.99 -1.12 8.92
N CYS A 53 29.55 -2.22 8.42
CA CYS A 53 30.23 -2.28 7.14
C CYS A 53 29.29 -2.87 6.08
N TYR A 54 29.09 -2.11 5.00
CA TYR A 54 28.38 -2.55 3.79
C TYR A 54 29.33 -2.52 2.60
N ASP A 55 30.00 -3.64 2.37
CA ASP A 55 31.02 -3.84 1.34
C ASP A 55 31.16 -5.33 0.99
N VAL A 56 32.06 -5.70 0.09
CA VAL A 56 32.38 -7.10 -0.24
C VAL A 56 33.28 -7.78 0.79
N GLN A 57 33.92 -7.03 1.69
CA GLN A 57 34.78 -7.56 2.75
C GLN A 57 34.63 -6.76 4.07
N PRO A 58 34.78 -7.41 5.23
CA PRO A 58 34.79 -6.72 6.52
C PRO A 58 36.06 -5.86 6.68
N LEU A 59 35.93 -4.70 7.33
CA LEU A 59 37.05 -3.81 7.66
C LEU A 59 37.49 -3.93 9.13
N ARG A 60 36.56 -4.30 10.02
CA ARG A 60 36.79 -4.44 11.47
C ARG A 60 36.24 -5.77 11.95
N ARG A 61 36.95 -6.84 11.60
CA ARG A 61 36.54 -8.22 11.93
C ARG A 61 36.16 -8.33 13.42
N LYS A 62 34.98 -8.92 13.68
CA LYS A 62 34.38 -9.13 15.01
C LYS A 62 33.85 -7.88 15.72
N GLU A 63 34.34 -6.69 15.42
CA GLU A 63 33.91 -5.44 16.07
C GLU A 63 32.79 -4.71 15.32
N GLU A 64 32.51 -5.08 14.06
CA GLU A 64 31.44 -4.48 13.25
C GLU A 64 30.28 -5.43 12.98
N ILE A 65 29.11 -4.87 12.67
CA ILE A 65 28.13 -5.61 11.88
C ILE A 65 28.55 -5.55 10.42
N PHE A 66 28.72 -6.71 9.78
CA PHE A 66 29.09 -6.81 8.38
C PHE A 66 27.94 -7.38 7.55
N ILE A 67 27.41 -6.54 6.67
CA ILE A 67 26.44 -6.94 5.65
C ILE A 67 27.16 -6.94 4.31
N MET A 68 27.32 -8.12 3.72
CA MET A 68 28.00 -8.25 2.44
C MET A 68 27.14 -7.67 1.31
N SER A 69 27.69 -6.76 0.51
CA SER A 69 26.99 -6.19 -0.64
C SER A 69 26.92 -7.17 -1.82
N ALA A 70 25.74 -7.29 -2.42
CA ALA A 70 25.49 -8.04 -3.66
C ALA A 70 25.55 -7.15 -4.92
N GLY A 71 25.83 -5.85 -4.78
CA GLY A 71 26.13 -4.93 -5.89
C GLY A 71 24.98 -4.05 -6.39
N LEU A 72 23.72 -4.47 -6.24
CA LEU A 72 22.53 -3.76 -6.79
C LEU A 72 22.52 -2.27 -6.45
N LEU A 73 22.86 -1.91 -5.21
CA LEU A 73 22.77 -0.52 -4.74
C LEU A 73 23.82 0.41 -5.37
N THR A 74 24.81 -0.14 -6.08
CA THR A 74 25.86 0.62 -6.79
C THR A 74 25.67 0.64 -8.31
N GLU A 75 24.70 -0.11 -8.83
CA GLU A 75 24.38 -0.12 -10.25
C GLU A 75 23.73 1.19 -10.70
N LYS A 76 23.90 1.53 -11.98
CA LYS A 76 23.31 2.71 -12.62
C LYS A 76 22.21 2.38 -13.63
N SER A 77 22.12 1.12 -14.03
CA SER A 77 21.13 0.65 -14.99
C SER A 77 20.06 -0.19 -14.30
N ILE A 78 18.94 -0.37 -15.00
CA ILE A 78 17.90 -1.33 -14.64
C ILE A 78 18.11 -2.56 -15.52
N SER A 79 18.36 -3.71 -14.89
CA SER A 79 18.63 -4.97 -15.60
C SER A 79 18.05 -6.16 -14.87
N SER A 80 17.79 -7.26 -15.58
CA SER A 80 17.33 -8.48 -14.93
C SER A 80 18.43 -9.09 -14.06
N HIS A 81 18.07 -9.53 -12.85
CA HIS A 81 18.97 -10.25 -11.95
C HIS A 81 18.56 -11.71 -11.84
N GLN A 82 19.54 -12.59 -11.63
CA GLN A 82 19.28 -13.96 -11.23
C GLN A 82 19.37 -14.05 -9.71
N PHE A 83 18.35 -14.64 -9.09
CA PHE A 83 18.24 -14.70 -7.65
C PHE A 83 18.52 -16.11 -7.13
N GLY A 84 19.47 -16.21 -6.20
CA GLY A 84 19.50 -17.32 -5.25
C GLY A 84 18.55 -17.01 -4.09
N PHE A 85 17.67 -17.94 -3.77
CA PHE A 85 16.75 -17.85 -2.63
C PHE A 85 17.25 -18.69 -1.47
N ILE A 86 17.06 -18.18 -0.26
CA ILE A 86 17.38 -18.87 0.98
C ILE A 86 16.21 -18.75 1.95
N ASP A 87 16.13 -19.69 2.87
CA ASP A 87 15.22 -19.57 4.00
C ASP A 87 15.86 -18.65 5.05
N PHE A 88 15.07 -17.73 5.60
CA PHE A 88 15.51 -16.80 6.63
C PHE A 88 14.39 -16.58 7.64
N GLU A 89 14.65 -16.97 8.89
CA GLU A 89 13.65 -17.05 9.96
C GLU A 89 12.43 -17.89 9.54
N ASP A 90 11.23 -17.31 9.53
CA ASP A 90 9.96 -17.96 9.15
C ASP A 90 9.52 -17.62 7.71
N SER A 91 10.43 -17.13 6.88
CA SER A 91 10.15 -16.72 5.50
C SER A 91 11.34 -16.96 4.55
N ARG A 92 11.32 -16.30 3.41
CA ARG A 92 12.30 -16.42 2.33
C ARG A 92 13.03 -15.10 2.13
N ALA A 93 14.30 -15.18 1.77
CA ALA A 93 15.12 -14.05 1.36
C ALA A 93 15.83 -14.34 0.04
N PHE A 94 16.36 -13.29 -0.58
CA PHE A 94 17.09 -13.36 -1.85
C PHE A 94 18.27 -12.38 -1.82
N TYR A 95 19.10 -12.40 -2.86
CA TYR A 95 20.48 -11.85 -2.82
C TYR A 95 21.36 -12.61 -1.81
N ALA A 96 21.28 -13.94 -1.82
CA ALA A 96 22.12 -14.79 -0.99
C ALA A 96 23.62 -14.48 -1.18
N VAL A 97 24.36 -14.43 -0.07
CA VAL A 97 25.81 -14.20 -0.07
C VAL A 97 26.50 -15.36 0.63
N TYR A 98 27.63 -15.83 0.08
CA TYR A 98 28.33 -17.03 0.56
C TYR A 98 29.56 -16.71 1.44
N GLY A 99 29.75 -15.44 1.81
CA GLY A 99 30.84 -15.02 2.66
C GLY A 99 30.63 -15.48 4.11
N LYS A 100 31.50 -16.36 4.62
CA LYS A 100 31.44 -16.88 6.01
C LYS A 100 31.50 -15.80 7.11
N SER A 101 31.90 -14.58 6.76
CA SER A 101 32.00 -13.46 7.70
C SER A 101 30.76 -12.57 7.76
N ALA A 102 29.79 -12.73 6.85
CA ALA A 102 28.58 -11.92 6.84
C ALA A 102 27.69 -12.28 8.04
N ASP A 103 27.20 -11.27 8.74
CA ASP A 103 26.31 -11.47 9.91
C ASP A 103 24.87 -11.82 9.49
N ILE A 104 24.49 -11.53 8.24
CA ILE A 104 23.22 -11.92 7.61
C ILE A 104 23.55 -12.66 6.30
N PRO A 105 22.90 -13.81 6.00
CA PRO A 105 23.26 -14.68 4.87
C PRO A 105 22.81 -14.16 3.49
N PHE A 106 22.35 -12.91 3.41
CA PHE A 106 21.96 -12.24 2.17
C PHE A 106 22.18 -10.73 2.28
N ASP A 107 22.25 -10.06 1.14
CA ASP A 107 22.26 -8.60 1.11
C ASP A 107 20.85 -8.06 1.38
N LEU A 108 20.58 -7.82 2.66
CA LEU A 108 19.31 -7.29 3.16
C LEU A 108 18.93 -5.97 2.49
N PHE A 109 19.89 -5.07 2.27
CA PHE A 109 19.60 -3.75 1.71
C PHE A 109 19.28 -3.84 0.22
N SER A 110 20.00 -4.67 -0.55
CA SER A 110 19.65 -4.94 -1.95
C SER A 110 18.28 -5.62 -2.08
N ALA A 111 18.02 -6.64 -1.25
CA ALA A 111 16.73 -7.35 -1.25
C ALA A 111 15.56 -6.42 -0.91
N ALA A 112 15.70 -5.61 0.14
CA ALA A 112 14.68 -4.65 0.54
C ALA A 112 14.48 -3.57 -0.52
N PHE A 113 15.55 -2.98 -1.05
CA PHE A 113 15.48 -1.97 -2.10
C PHE A 113 14.74 -2.50 -3.35
N TYR A 114 15.07 -3.71 -3.79
CA TYR A 114 14.43 -4.34 -4.94
C TYR A 114 12.91 -4.45 -4.77
N LEU A 115 12.45 -4.84 -3.57
CA LEU A 115 11.01 -4.95 -3.28
C LEU A 115 10.33 -3.58 -3.18
N VAL A 116 10.88 -2.63 -2.42
CA VAL A 116 10.20 -1.34 -2.15
C VAL A 116 10.24 -0.39 -3.35
N SER A 117 11.29 -0.45 -4.17
CA SER A 117 11.35 0.29 -5.44
C SER A 117 10.43 -0.31 -6.51
N ARG A 118 9.84 -1.50 -6.26
CA ARG A 118 9.12 -2.31 -7.24
C ARG A 118 9.96 -2.57 -8.48
N TYR A 119 11.24 -2.90 -8.30
CA TYR A 119 12.22 -3.07 -9.38
C TYR A 119 11.71 -4.01 -10.49
N GLU A 120 10.99 -5.08 -10.14
CA GLU A 120 10.36 -6.02 -11.08
C GLU A 120 9.45 -5.35 -12.12
N GLU A 121 8.79 -4.25 -11.77
CA GLU A 121 7.82 -3.57 -12.62
C GLU A 121 8.48 -2.65 -13.66
N TYR A 122 9.79 -2.38 -13.51
CA TYR A 122 10.59 -1.69 -14.52
C TYR A 122 11.22 -2.65 -15.55
N LEU A 123 11.12 -3.96 -15.30
CA LEU A 123 11.53 -5.01 -16.23
C LEU A 123 10.34 -5.50 -17.06
N PRO A 124 10.56 -6.18 -18.19
CA PRO A 124 9.48 -6.84 -18.92
C PRO A 124 8.70 -7.80 -18.00
N HIS A 125 7.38 -7.58 -17.87
CA HIS A 125 6.52 -8.33 -16.98
C HIS A 125 5.14 -8.58 -17.60
N MET A 126 4.42 -9.57 -17.05
CA MET A 126 3.05 -9.83 -17.46
C MET A 126 2.09 -8.84 -16.79
N ARG A 127 1.15 -8.34 -17.60
CA ARG A 127 0.08 -7.47 -17.15
C ARG A 127 -1.26 -8.16 -17.29
N ASP A 128 -2.19 -7.85 -16.40
CA ASP A 128 -3.56 -8.34 -16.51
C ASP A 128 -4.41 -7.50 -17.49
N GLU A 129 -5.69 -7.83 -17.59
CA GLU A 129 -6.65 -7.15 -18.49
C GLU A 129 -6.83 -5.66 -18.20
N HIS A 130 -6.45 -5.19 -17.01
CA HIS A 130 -6.48 -3.79 -16.62
C HIS A 130 -5.11 -3.11 -16.72
N ASN A 131 -4.13 -3.76 -17.35
CA ASN A 131 -2.75 -3.28 -17.50
C ASN A 131 -2.01 -3.18 -16.15
N ARG A 132 -2.37 -4.00 -15.16
CA ARG A 132 -1.76 -4.02 -13.82
C ARG A 132 -0.71 -5.12 -13.73
N PHE A 133 0.29 -4.92 -12.87
CA PHE A 133 1.25 -5.97 -12.52
C PHE A 133 0.56 -7.15 -11.81
N SER A 134 0.75 -8.36 -12.32
CA SER A 134 0.07 -9.56 -11.81
C SER A 134 0.74 -10.14 -10.56
N ALA A 135 -0.05 -10.48 -9.53
CA ALA A 135 0.41 -11.11 -8.30
C ALA A 135 1.15 -12.44 -8.57
N SER A 136 0.60 -13.30 -9.42
CA SER A 136 1.17 -14.62 -9.73
C SER A 136 2.51 -14.55 -10.47
N SER A 137 2.81 -13.41 -11.12
CA SER A 137 4.10 -13.16 -11.76
C SER A 137 5.14 -12.56 -10.81
N SER A 138 4.73 -12.11 -9.62
CA SER A 138 5.65 -11.55 -8.64
C SER A 138 6.54 -12.63 -8.04
N MET A 139 7.81 -12.28 -7.80
CA MET A 139 8.73 -13.13 -7.06
C MET A 139 8.16 -13.52 -5.70
N ALA A 140 7.49 -12.59 -5.01
CA ALA A 140 6.90 -12.83 -3.71
C ALA A 140 5.84 -13.94 -3.71
N SER A 141 4.97 -13.98 -4.73
CA SER A 141 3.99 -15.06 -4.90
C SER A 141 4.68 -16.37 -5.29
N GLN A 142 5.57 -16.33 -6.29
CA GLN A 142 6.27 -17.53 -6.79
C GLN A 142 7.13 -18.23 -5.73
N GLN A 143 7.65 -17.47 -4.77
CA GLN A 143 8.51 -17.96 -3.70
C GLN A 143 7.77 -18.08 -2.36
N GLY A 144 6.46 -17.86 -2.32
CA GLY A 144 5.63 -18.15 -1.15
C GLY A 144 5.79 -17.18 0.04
N PHE A 145 6.28 -15.96 -0.19
CA PHE A 145 6.43 -14.96 0.88
C PHE A 145 5.52 -13.73 0.73
N LEU A 146 4.59 -13.75 -0.23
CA LEU A 146 3.68 -12.63 -0.51
C LEU A 146 2.88 -12.15 0.73
N ARG A 147 2.49 -13.06 1.62
CA ARG A 147 1.71 -12.75 2.83
C ARG A 147 2.56 -12.39 4.04
N VAL A 148 3.87 -12.19 3.87
CA VAL A 148 4.79 -11.82 4.94
C VAL A 148 5.38 -10.44 4.64
N PRO A 149 5.37 -9.47 5.59
CA PRO A 149 6.02 -8.18 5.40
C PRO A 149 7.53 -8.34 5.60
N VAL A 150 8.18 -9.04 4.67
CA VAL A 150 9.58 -9.48 4.78
C VAL A 150 10.55 -8.32 5.01
N VAL A 151 10.33 -7.16 4.40
CA VAL A 151 11.18 -5.96 4.60
C VAL A 151 11.14 -5.51 6.06
N ASN A 152 9.95 -5.50 6.68
CA ASN A 152 9.80 -5.18 8.09
C ASN A 152 10.49 -6.23 8.99
N LYS A 153 10.31 -7.53 8.69
CA LYS A 153 10.95 -8.62 9.45
C LYS A 153 12.48 -8.53 9.36
N TRP A 154 13.02 -8.32 8.18
CA TRP A 154 14.47 -8.17 7.98
C TRP A 154 15.03 -6.96 8.72
N ALA A 155 14.34 -5.82 8.69
CA ALA A 155 14.73 -4.66 9.48
C ALA A 155 14.81 -4.99 10.97
N LEU A 156 13.79 -5.64 11.54
CA LEU A 156 13.80 -6.05 12.95
C LEU A 156 14.91 -7.06 13.28
N ALA A 157 15.22 -7.99 12.38
CA ALA A 157 16.33 -8.92 12.55
C ALA A 157 17.68 -8.17 12.61
N LEU A 158 17.89 -7.20 11.71
CA LEU A 158 19.07 -6.32 11.74
C LEU A 158 19.11 -5.46 13.02
N GLY A 159 17.96 -4.95 13.46
CA GLY A 159 17.84 -4.18 14.70
C GLY A 159 18.29 -4.98 15.92
N LYS A 160 17.79 -6.21 16.07
CA LYS A 160 18.20 -7.13 17.15
C LYS A 160 19.70 -7.42 17.12
N LEU A 161 20.25 -7.63 15.92
CA LEU A 161 21.68 -7.86 15.72
C LEU A 161 22.52 -6.65 16.19
N LEU A 162 22.07 -5.43 15.86
CA LEU A 162 22.72 -4.19 16.29
C LEU A 162 22.66 -3.99 17.82
N GLU A 163 21.49 -4.17 18.44
CA GLU A 163 21.32 -4.06 19.90
C GLU A 163 22.17 -5.09 20.66
N ASN A 164 22.22 -6.34 20.17
CA ASN A 164 23.00 -7.40 20.78
C ASN A 164 24.50 -7.12 20.71
N LYS A 165 24.98 -6.50 19.63
CA LYS A 165 26.41 -6.21 19.45
C LYS A 165 26.85 -4.94 20.15
N PHE A 166 26.02 -3.91 20.16
CA PHE A 166 26.37 -2.58 20.63
C PHE A 166 25.46 -2.16 21.77
N ALA A 167 25.97 -2.19 23.01
CA ALA A 167 25.21 -1.84 24.21
C ALA A 167 24.59 -0.42 24.22
N GLY A 168 25.10 0.48 23.37
CA GLY A 168 24.59 1.85 23.22
C GLY A 168 23.48 2.00 22.16
N ILE A 169 23.22 1.00 21.33
CA ILE A 169 22.15 1.03 20.34
C ILE A 169 20.86 0.56 20.99
N ARG A 170 19.78 1.33 20.78
CA ARG A 170 18.41 0.93 21.10
C ARG A 170 17.53 1.24 19.91
N ILE A 171 16.84 0.23 19.41
CA ILE A 171 15.89 0.44 18.32
C ILE A 171 14.58 0.99 18.88
N GLN A 172 13.91 1.81 18.07
CA GLN A 172 12.57 2.32 18.32
C GLN A 172 11.71 1.91 17.12
N PRO A 173 11.31 0.63 17.04
CA PRO A 173 10.54 0.14 15.91
C PRO A 173 9.18 0.83 15.84
N THR A 174 8.58 0.81 14.65
CA THR A 174 7.23 1.35 14.44
C THR A 174 6.21 0.63 15.32
N THR A 175 5.14 1.33 15.68
CA THR A 175 4.02 0.77 16.43
C THR A 175 2.88 0.40 15.49
N TYR A 176 2.18 -0.68 15.84
CA TYR A 176 1.06 -1.16 15.06
C TYR A 176 -0.01 -0.07 14.87
N ARG A 177 -0.48 0.09 13.63
CA ARG A 177 -1.56 1.00 13.27
C ARG A 177 -2.55 0.32 12.33
N PHE A 178 -3.82 0.66 12.47
CA PHE A 178 -4.85 0.29 11.50
C PHE A 178 -5.38 1.53 10.76
N ILE A 179 -5.52 1.44 9.44
CA ILE A 179 -6.13 2.45 8.58
C ILE A 179 -7.20 1.78 7.70
N PRO A 180 -8.50 1.90 8.05
CA PRO A 180 -9.57 1.48 7.15
C PRO A 180 -9.69 2.47 5.98
N THR A 181 -9.84 1.93 4.77
CA THR A 181 -10.03 2.74 3.57
C THR A 181 -11.21 2.24 2.77
N ILE A 182 -12.03 3.18 2.27
CA ILE A 182 -13.27 2.91 1.54
C ILE A 182 -13.21 3.57 0.16
N ASP A 183 -13.46 2.81 -0.89
CA ASP A 183 -13.59 3.31 -2.25
C ASP A 183 -15.07 3.49 -2.60
N ILE A 184 -15.42 4.66 -3.13
CA ILE A 184 -16.78 5.02 -3.53
C ILE A 184 -16.86 5.07 -5.07
N ASP A 185 -16.97 3.88 -5.67
CA ASP A 185 -17.14 3.70 -7.13
C ASP A 185 -18.53 4.12 -7.60
N ALA A 186 -19.52 3.91 -6.74
CA ALA A 186 -20.89 4.31 -6.96
C ALA A 186 -21.52 4.76 -5.65
N ALA A 187 -21.86 6.05 -5.57
CA ALA A 187 -22.46 6.61 -4.37
C ALA A 187 -23.81 5.95 -4.02
N TRP A 188 -24.57 5.57 -5.05
CA TRP A 188 -25.87 4.91 -4.95
C TRP A 188 -26.09 3.90 -6.08
N ALA A 189 -26.81 2.81 -5.78
CA ALA A 189 -27.19 1.80 -6.77
C ALA A 189 -28.30 2.30 -7.72
N TYR A 190 -29.21 3.13 -7.23
CA TYR A 190 -30.38 3.61 -7.98
C TYR A 190 -30.62 5.12 -7.84
N ARG A 191 -30.50 5.67 -6.63
CA ARG A 191 -30.78 7.09 -6.36
C ARG A 191 -29.83 7.99 -7.16
N ASN A 192 -30.31 9.20 -7.46
CA ASN A 192 -29.53 10.30 -8.05
C ASN A 192 -28.93 9.99 -9.43
N LYS A 193 -29.32 8.88 -10.06
CA LYS A 193 -29.00 8.56 -11.45
C LYS A 193 -29.93 9.33 -12.38
N GLY A 194 -29.39 9.84 -13.50
CA GLY A 194 -30.19 10.55 -14.50
C GLY A 194 -31.30 9.68 -15.11
N GLY A 195 -32.40 10.32 -15.55
CA GLY A 195 -33.62 9.61 -16.02
C GLY A 195 -33.37 8.56 -17.11
N MET A 196 -32.47 8.83 -18.06
CA MET A 196 -32.08 7.86 -19.09
C MET A 196 -31.45 6.59 -18.51
N ARG A 197 -30.64 6.71 -17.45
CA ARG A 197 -30.03 5.54 -16.78
C ARG A 197 -31.06 4.75 -15.99
N ILE A 198 -32.01 5.44 -15.35
CA ILE A 198 -33.12 4.77 -14.64
C ILE A 198 -33.95 3.96 -15.64
N PHE A 199 -34.37 4.59 -16.76
CA PHE A 199 -35.13 3.93 -17.81
C PHE A 199 -34.36 2.75 -18.43
N GLY A 200 -33.10 2.96 -18.81
CA GLY A 200 -32.24 1.90 -19.35
C GLY A 200 -32.05 0.74 -18.37
N GLY A 201 -31.97 1.02 -17.06
CA GLY A 201 -31.98 0.00 -16.03
C GLY A 201 -33.26 -0.83 -16.04
N TYR A 202 -34.44 -0.20 -16.16
CA TYR A 202 -35.71 -0.92 -16.21
C TYR A 202 -35.81 -1.78 -17.46
N LEU A 203 -35.41 -1.24 -18.62
CA LEU A 203 -35.40 -1.99 -19.88
C LEU A 203 -34.48 -3.21 -19.77
N LYS A 204 -33.27 -3.04 -19.24
CA LYS A 204 -32.34 -4.15 -19.01
C LYS A 204 -32.97 -5.23 -18.15
N ASP A 205 -33.55 -4.86 -17.01
CA ASP A 205 -34.12 -5.84 -16.07
C ASP A 205 -35.33 -6.57 -16.66
N VAL A 206 -36.16 -5.89 -17.46
CA VAL A 206 -37.26 -6.53 -18.20
C VAL A 206 -36.72 -7.53 -19.22
N LEU A 207 -35.73 -7.13 -20.02
CA LEU A 207 -35.10 -8.01 -21.02
C LEU A 207 -34.40 -9.22 -20.39
N THR A 208 -33.85 -9.08 -19.19
CA THR A 208 -33.21 -10.19 -18.45
C THR A 208 -34.18 -10.94 -17.51
N GLY A 209 -35.47 -10.57 -17.47
CA GLY A 209 -36.47 -11.18 -16.57
C GLY A 209 -36.23 -10.95 -15.07
N ASN A 210 -35.46 -9.93 -14.68
CA ASN A 210 -35.04 -9.68 -13.31
C ASN A 210 -36.05 -8.81 -12.54
N PHE A 211 -37.25 -9.35 -12.32
CA PHE A 211 -38.36 -8.64 -11.68
C PHE A 211 -38.08 -8.22 -10.23
N SER A 212 -37.17 -8.91 -9.52
CA SER A 212 -36.76 -8.53 -8.17
C SER A 212 -35.99 -7.20 -8.17
N GLU A 213 -35.11 -6.97 -9.15
CA GLU A 213 -34.39 -5.69 -9.33
C GLU A 213 -35.35 -4.56 -9.71
N ILE A 214 -36.34 -4.82 -10.57
CA ILE A 214 -37.40 -3.84 -10.89
C ILE A 214 -38.12 -3.42 -9.62
N LYS A 215 -38.57 -4.38 -8.80
CA LYS A 215 -39.26 -4.10 -7.52
C LYS A 215 -38.36 -3.34 -6.55
N MET A 216 -37.07 -3.69 -6.47
CA MET A 216 -36.10 -2.99 -5.62
C MET A 216 -35.94 -1.54 -6.07
N ARG A 217 -35.59 -1.31 -7.34
CA ARG A 217 -35.41 0.02 -7.93
C ARG A 217 -36.64 0.89 -7.70
N THR A 218 -37.84 0.37 -7.97
CA THR A 218 -39.09 1.13 -7.77
C THR A 218 -39.29 1.52 -6.31
N ARG A 219 -39.06 0.60 -5.36
CA ARG A 219 -39.21 0.93 -3.92
C ARG A 219 -38.19 1.97 -3.46
N VAL A 220 -36.95 1.89 -3.94
CA VAL A 220 -35.90 2.86 -3.62
C VAL A 220 -36.23 4.24 -4.20
N LEU A 221 -36.61 4.32 -5.47
CA LEU A 221 -36.96 5.59 -6.12
C LEU A 221 -38.22 6.24 -5.54
N LEU A 222 -39.15 5.45 -5.01
CA LEU A 222 -40.33 5.95 -4.28
C LEU A 222 -40.05 6.28 -2.80
N GLY A 223 -38.80 6.14 -2.32
CA GLY A 223 -38.44 6.38 -0.92
C GLY A 223 -39.02 5.36 0.07
N ARG A 224 -39.50 4.21 -0.40
CA ARG A 224 -40.07 3.14 0.43
C ARG A 224 -39.02 2.16 0.96
N GLN A 225 -37.77 2.30 0.51
CA GLN A 225 -36.64 1.49 0.93
C GLN A 225 -35.35 2.29 0.73
N ASN A 226 -34.35 2.06 1.59
CA ASN A 226 -33.02 2.64 1.43
C ASN A 226 -32.32 2.06 0.19
N ASP A 227 -31.49 2.88 -0.45
CA ASP A 227 -30.65 2.43 -1.54
C ASP A 227 -29.59 1.44 -1.01
N PRO A 228 -29.36 0.28 -1.64
CA PRO A 228 -28.40 -0.72 -1.16
C PRO A 228 -26.98 -0.20 -0.92
N PHE A 229 -26.53 0.82 -1.67
CA PHE A 229 -25.17 1.35 -1.56
C PHE A 229 -25.08 2.52 -0.56
N ASP A 230 -26.22 2.93 0.01
CA ASP A 230 -26.33 3.98 1.02
C ASP A 230 -25.99 3.41 2.41
N THR A 231 -24.72 3.00 2.56
CA THR A 231 -24.18 2.31 3.75
C THR A 231 -23.39 3.25 4.67
N TYR A 232 -23.42 4.55 4.41
CA TYR A 232 -22.58 5.55 5.08
C TYR A 232 -22.86 5.64 6.59
N ASP A 233 -24.12 5.58 7.00
CA ASP A 233 -24.49 5.59 8.42
C ASP A 233 -23.97 4.36 9.17
N LEU A 234 -23.99 3.20 8.51
CA LEU A 234 -23.42 1.97 9.06
C LEU A 234 -21.91 2.13 9.25
N MET A 235 -21.20 2.55 8.20
CA MET A 235 -19.76 2.80 8.26
C MET A 235 -19.40 3.81 9.35
N TYR A 236 -20.13 4.93 9.45
CA TYR A 236 -19.92 5.94 10.48
C TYR A 236 -20.03 5.36 11.89
N LYS A 237 -21.07 4.56 12.16
CA LYS A 237 -21.28 3.93 13.47
C LYS A 237 -20.15 2.95 13.80
N LEU A 238 -19.79 2.09 12.84
CA LEU A 238 -18.74 1.10 13.02
C LEU A 238 -17.38 1.76 13.26
N HIS A 239 -16.98 2.74 12.44
CA HIS A 239 -15.73 3.46 12.62
C HIS A 239 -15.68 4.24 13.93
N SER A 240 -16.77 4.93 14.28
CA SER A 240 -16.86 5.71 15.52
C SER A 240 -16.77 4.83 16.77
N ALA A 241 -17.37 3.63 16.75
CA ALA A 241 -17.30 2.68 17.86
C ALA A 241 -15.86 2.26 18.20
N HIS A 242 -14.96 2.28 17.21
CA HIS A 242 -13.54 1.97 17.40
C HIS A 242 -12.63 3.22 17.45
N GLY A 243 -13.20 4.43 17.44
CA GLY A 243 -12.44 5.67 17.41
C GLY A 243 -11.58 5.84 16.15
N LEU A 244 -11.99 5.23 15.03
CA LEU A 244 -11.26 5.23 13.77
C LEU A 244 -11.66 6.43 12.92
N LYS A 245 -10.67 7.01 12.24
CA LYS A 245 -10.87 8.03 11.20
C LYS A 245 -10.47 7.43 9.83
N PRO A 246 -11.45 6.96 9.03
CA PRO A 246 -11.15 6.28 7.77
C PRO A 246 -10.68 7.24 6.68
N TRP A 247 -10.15 6.67 5.60
CA TRP A 247 -10.05 7.35 4.30
C TRP A 247 -11.21 6.93 3.40
N PHE A 248 -11.85 7.89 2.74
CA PHE A 248 -12.72 7.65 1.61
C PHE A 248 -12.05 8.15 0.32
N PHE A 249 -11.93 7.28 -0.68
CA PHE A 249 -11.48 7.64 -2.02
C PHE A 249 -12.72 7.76 -2.92
N ILE A 250 -12.96 8.97 -3.44
CA ILE A 250 -14.19 9.28 -4.15
C ILE A 250 -13.97 9.21 -5.65
N LEU A 251 -14.73 8.36 -6.35
CA LEU A 251 -14.71 8.32 -7.82
C LEU A 251 -15.37 9.60 -8.35
N PHE A 252 -14.51 10.56 -8.68
CA PHE A 252 -14.90 11.92 -9.09
C PHE A 252 -14.64 12.14 -10.59
N ALA A 253 -14.99 11.14 -11.38
CA ALA A 253 -14.78 11.08 -12.83
C ALA A 253 -16.10 11.28 -13.61
N ASP A 254 -15.97 11.60 -14.90
CA ASP A 254 -17.11 11.56 -15.82
C ASP A 254 -17.57 10.12 -16.06
N TYR A 255 -18.85 9.94 -16.41
CA TYR A 255 -19.40 8.62 -16.68
C TYR A 255 -18.74 7.97 -17.90
N GLY A 256 -18.21 6.76 -17.73
CA GLY A 256 -17.47 6.04 -18.76
C GLY A 256 -17.79 4.54 -18.79
N LEU A 257 -16.99 3.77 -19.54
CA LEU A 257 -17.15 2.31 -19.62
C LEU A 257 -16.90 1.64 -18.25
N ASN A 258 -15.86 2.07 -17.55
CA ASN A 258 -15.46 1.54 -16.24
C ASN A 258 -15.95 2.42 -15.09
N ASP A 259 -16.14 3.72 -15.32
CA ASP A 259 -16.55 4.68 -14.29
C ASP A 259 -18.07 4.88 -14.31
N LYS A 260 -18.77 4.29 -13.31
CA LYS A 260 -20.24 4.21 -13.30
C LYS A 260 -20.94 5.10 -12.28
N ASN A 261 -20.19 5.97 -11.61
CA ASN A 261 -20.75 6.87 -10.61
C ASN A 261 -21.76 7.86 -11.21
N ILE A 262 -22.38 8.65 -10.36
CA ILE A 262 -23.27 9.75 -10.76
C ILE A 262 -22.46 11.00 -11.14
N PRO A 263 -23.06 11.95 -11.89
CA PRO A 263 -22.36 13.16 -12.29
C PRO A 263 -21.81 13.97 -11.10
N VAL A 264 -20.57 14.45 -11.22
CA VAL A 264 -19.86 15.22 -10.19
C VAL A 264 -20.53 16.56 -9.83
N ASN A 265 -21.38 17.09 -10.71
CA ASN A 265 -22.15 18.31 -10.48
C ASN A 265 -23.50 18.06 -9.78
N ASN A 266 -23.84 16.80 -9.44
CA ASN A 266 -25.04 16.48 -8.70
C ASN A 266 -24.97 17.02 -7.25
N ALA A 267 -25.97 17.79 -6.84
CA ALA A 267 -25.98 18.47 -5.53
C ALA A 267 -25.99 17.49 -4.35
N ASP A 268 -26.71 16.37 -4.45
CA ASP A 268 -26.75 15.35 -3.41
C ASP A 268 -25.40 14.64 -3.29
N PHE A 269 -24.71 14.40 -4.42
CA PHE A 269 -23.38 13.82 -4.39
C PHE A 269 -22.37 14.72 -3.69
N GLN A 270 -22.36 16.02 -4.05
CA GLN A 270 -21.49 16.99 -3.41
C GLN A 270 -21.81 17.15 -1.91
N THR A 271 -23.08 17.07 -1.54
CA THR A 271 -23.52 17.09 -0.13
C THR A 271 -23.02 15.86 0.61
N LEU A 272 -23.13 14.66 0.02
CA LEU A 272 -22.56 13.44 0.58
C LEU A 272 -21.05 13.57 0.77
N VAL A 273 -20.30 13.98 -0.26
CA VAL A 273 -18.84 14.12 -0.18
C VAL A 273 -18.43 15.10 0.92
N LYS A 274 -19.15 16.21 1.09
CA LYS A 274 -18.94 17.14 2.21
C LYS A 274 -19.22 16.50 3.57
N ALA A 275 -20.34 15.78 3.69
CA ALA A 275 -20.69 15.09 4.94
C ALA A 275 -19.65 14.02 5.32
N LEU A 276 -19.12 13.26 4.36
CA LEU A 276 -18.02 12.32 4.61
C LEU A 276 -16.76 13.04 5.12
N ALA A 277 -16.48 14.24 4.60
CA ALA A 277 -15.32 15.02 4.97
C ALA A 277 -15.35 15.56 6.42
N ASP A 278 -16.53 15.57 7.06
CA ASP A 278 -16.69 16.02 8.45
C ASP A 278 -16.07 15.04 9.46
N TYR A 279 -16.05 13.74 9.13
CA TYR A 279 -15.57 12.69 10.04
C TYR A 279 -14.48 11.79 9.44
N ALA A 280 -14.14 11.94 8.17
CA ALA A 280 -13.13 11.13 7.49
C ALA A 280 -12.11 11.96 6.70
N HIS A 281 -11.02 11.31 6.30
CA HIS A 281 -10.12 11.86 5.29
C HIS A 281 -10.67 11.57 3.90
N ILE A 282 -10.53 12.51 2.97
CA ILE A 282 -10.99 12.35 1.59
C ILE A 282 -9.80 12.39 0.64
N GLY A 283 -9.68 11.37 -0.21
CA GLY A 283 -8.77 11.33 -1.34
C GLY A 283 -9.53 11.25 -2.66
N ILE A 284 -8.82 11.52 -3.76
CA ILE A 284 -9.36 11.30 -5.11
C ILE A 284 -9.29 9.80 -5.43
N HIS A 285 -10.34 9.26 -6.06
CA HIS A 285 -10.30 7.99 -6.77
C HIS A 285 -10.36 8.30 -8.28
N PRO A 286 -9.23 8.55 -8.96
CA PRO A 286 -9.26 9.04 -10.34
C PRO A 286 -9.91 8.03 -11.27
N GLY A 287 -10.62 8.52 -12.29
CA GLY A 287 -11.31 7.69 -13.26
C GLY A 287 -10.35 6.80 -14.03
N TYR A 288 -10.85 5.68 -14.55
CA TYR A 288 -10.03 4.67 -15.22
C TYR A 288 -9.16 5.24 -16.36
N VAL A 289 -9.73 6.17 -17.13
CA VAL A 289 -9.05 6.80 -18.28
C VAL A 289 -8.04 7.88 -17.89
N SER A 290 -8.20 8.49 -16.71
CA SER A 290 -7.32 9.57 -16.22
C SER A 290 -5.88 9.11 -16.02
N ASN A 291 -5.70 7.81 -15.78
CA ASN A 291 -4.41 7.18 -15.59
C ASN A 291 -3.48 7.30 -16.81
N ASP A 292 -4.04 7.52 -18.01
CA ASP A 292 -3.28 7.77 -19.26
C ASP A 292 -3.43 9.22 -19.76
N HIS A 293 -4.23 10.05 -19.10
CA HIS A 293 -4.66 11.38 -19.54
C HIS A 293 -4.48 12.43 -18.42
N PRO A 294 -3.29 13.05 -18.30
CA PRO A 294 -2.94 13.99 -17.24
C PRO A 294 -3.94 15.14 -17.06
N GLU A 295 -4.48 15.65 -18.16
CA GLU A 295 -5.46 16.72 -18.18
C GLU A 295 -6.80 16.31 -17.54
N ILE A 296 -7.19 15.04 -17.67
CA ILE A 296 -8.38 14.48 -17.03
C ILE A 296 -8.11 14.32 -15.54
N LEU A 297 -6.96 13.77 -15.15
CA LEU A 297 -6.56 13.64 -13.74
C LEU A 297 -6.61 15.01 -13.04
N LYS A 298 -5.99 16.03 -13.65
CA LYS A 298 -6.01 17.40 -13.16
C LYS A 298 -7.42 17.95 -13.02
N LYS A 299 -8.29 17.72 -14.01
CA LYS A 299 -9.69 18.15 -13.95
C LYS A 299 -10.41 17.51 -12.76
N GLU A 300 -10.31 16.19 -12.60
CA GLU A 300 -11.00 15.44 -11.53
C GLU A 300 -10.55 15.91 -10.14
N ILE A 301 -9.24 16.07 -9.92
CA ILE A 301 -8.66 16.61 -8.68
C ILE A 301 -9.18 18.02 -8.39
N ASN A 302 -9.17 18.91 -9.39
CA ASN A 302 -9.64 20.29 -9.22
C ASN A 302 -11.14 20.36 -8.94
N GLN A 303 -11.94 19.49 -9.54
CA GLN A 303 -13.38 19.45 -9.29
C GLN A 303 -13.68 18.98 -7.86
N LEU A 304 -13.02 17.92 -7.38
CA LEU A 304 -13.16 17.45 -6.00
C LEU A 304 -12.67 18.50 -5.00
N SER A 305 -11.52 19.11 -5.26
CA SER A 305 -10.99 20.23 -4.47
C SER A 305 -11.98 21.40 -4.42
N GLY A 306 -12.60 21.74 -5.57
CA GLY A 306 -13.59 22.81 -5.67
C GLY A 306 -14.86 22.56 -4.86
N VAL A 307 -15.26 21.31 -4.66
CA VAL A 307 -16.39 20.91 -3.81
C VAL A 307 -16.05 21.03 -2.33
N LEU A 308 -14.86 20.57 -1.94
CA LEU A 308 -14.42 20.55 -0.54
C LEU A 308 -13.74 21.85 -0.07
N LYS A 309 -13.42 22.76 -0.99
CA LYS A 309 -12.70 24.02 -0.72
C LYS A 309 -11.36 23.80 -0.01
N ARG A 310 -10.67 22.72 -0.34
CA ARG A 310 -9.32 22.37 0.16
C ARG A 310 -8.54 21.59 -0.88
N GLU A 311 -7.22 21.57 -0.73
CA GLU A 311 -6.35 20.73 -1.57
C GLU A 311 -6.62 19.25 -1.35
N ILE A 312 -6.48 18.47 -2.42
CA ILE A 312 -6.56 17.01 -2.38
C ILE A 312 -5.14 16.48 -2.53
N THR A 313 -4.64 15.82 -1.49
CA THR A 313 -3.25 15.37 -1.40
C THR A 313 -3.09 13.85 -1.36
N ALA A 314 -4.20 13.11 -1.46
CA ALA A 314 -4.22 11.64 -1.44
C ALA A 314 -4.96 11.07 -2.64
N SER A 315 -4.44 9.98 -3.19
CA SER A 315 -5.02 9.26 -4.32
C SER A 315 -5.10 7.76 -4.07
N ARG A 316 -6.08 7.12 -4.71
CA ARG A 316 -6.09 5.69 -5.01
C ARG A 316 -6.59 5.50 -6.42
N GLN A 317 -5.87 4.78 -7.28
CA GLN A 317 -6.30 4.58 -8.67
C GLN A 317 -7.48 3.61 -8.74
N HIS A 318 -8.49 3.96 -9.54
CA HIS A 318 -9.59 3.04 -9.86
C HIS A 318 -9.05 1.77 -10.52
N PHE A 319 -9.63 0.62 -10.16
CA PHE A 319 -9.14 -0.72 -10.50
C PHE A 319 -7.73 -1.04 -9.99
N LEU A 320 -7.11 -0.22 -9.15
CA LEU A 320 -5.69 -0.34 -8.78
C LEU A 320 -4.75 -0.25 -9.99
N LYS A 321 -5.14 0.53 -11.01
CA LYS A 321 -4.35 0.72 -12.24
C LYS A 321 -3.09 1.53 -11.95
N LEU A 322 -2.01 0.84 -11.59
CA LEU A 322 -0.71 1.44 -11.28
C LEU A 322 0.31 1.03 -12.35
N ASN A 323 0.80 2.01 -13.11
CA ASN A 323 1.85 1.84 -14.11
C ASN A 323 3.07 2.68 -13.71
N LEU A 324 4.11 2.05 -13.18
CA LEU A 324 5.33 2.73 -12.77
C LEU A 324 6.24 3.00 -13.98
N PRO A 325 6.97 4.14 -13.99
CA PRO A 325 6.89 5.25 -13.04
C PRO A 325 5.76 6.25 -13.37
N TYR A 326 5.10 6.10 -14.52
CA TYR A 326 4.19 7.09 -15.10
C TYR A 326 3.10 7.57 -14.13
N THR A 327 2.31 6.66 -13.56
CA THR A 327 1.21 7.01 -12.66
C THR A 327 1.68 7.85 -11.48
N TYR A 328 2.80 7.49 -10.85
CA TYR A 328 3.30 8.21 -9.68
C TYR A 328 3.91 9.57 -10.03
N ARG A 329 4.56 9.71 -11.19
CA ARG A 329 4.97 11.02 -11.71
C ARG A 329 3.76 11.93 -11.94
N GLN A 330 2.70 11.42 -12.56
CA GLN A 330 1.48 12.20 -12.79
C GLN A 330 0.80 12.64 -11.49
N LEU A 331 0.81 11.80 -10.46
CA LEU A 331 0.31 12.17 -9.13
C LEU A 331 1.15 13.29 -8.50
N LEU A 332 2.47 13.19 -8.55
CA LEU A 332 3.38 14.23 -8.07
C LEU A 332 3.19 15.56 -8.82
N ASP A 333 3.00 15.52 -10.13
CA ASP A 333 2.73 16.72 -10.96
C ASP A 333 1.40 17.41 -10.61
N GLN A 334 0.50 16.73 -9.89
CA GLN A 334 -0.74 17.27 -9.36
C GLN A 334 -0.70 17.48 -7.83
N ASP A 335 0.48 17.57 -7.24
CA ASP A 335 0.72 17.81 -5.80
C ASP A 335 0.10 16.74 -4.88
N ILE A 336 -0.15 15.53 -5.39
CA ILE A 336 -0.54 14.38 -4.56
C ILE A 336 0.69 13.90 -3.78
N GLN A 337 0.52 13.79 -2.47
CA GLN A 337 1.58 13.44 -1.52
C GLN A 337 1.45 11.99 -1.01
N MET A 338 0.26 11.40 -1.09
CA MET A 338 -0.03 10.07 -0.57
C MET A 338 -0.75 9.22 -1.61
N ASP A 339 -0.21 8.04 -1.90
CA ASP A 339 -0.87 7.04 -2.75
C ASP A 339 -1.23 5.79 -1.94
N PHE A 340 -2.45 5.30 -2.13
CA PHE A 340 -2.99 4.12 -1.46
C PHE A 340 -3.29 2.97 -2.45
N THR A 341 -2.63 2.97 -3.61
CA THR A 341 -2.88 2.03 -4.71
C THR A 341 -2.02 0.77 -4.61
N MET A 342 -0.87 0.84 -3.95
CA MET A 342 0.12 -0.24 -3.92
C MET A 342 -0.38 -1.49 -3.17
N GLY A 343 -1.00 -2.41 -3.90
CA GLY A 343 -1.39 -3.74 -3.46
C GLY A 343 -1.78 -4.59 -4.67
N PHE A 344 -2.22 -5.82 -4.43
CA PHE A 344 -2.68 -6.73 -5.47
C PHE A 344 -4.20 -6.84 -5.47
N ALA A 345 -4.79 -6.88 -6.67
CA ALA A 345 -6.22 -7.10 -6.82
C ALA A 345 -6.62 -8.57 -6.57
N ALA A 346 -5.78 -9.51 -7.02
CA ALA A 346 -6.12 -10.92 -7.06
C ALA A 346 -5.67 -11.76 -5.85
N GLU A 347 -4.75 -11.24 -5.03
CA GLU A 347 -4.23 -11.96 -3.85
C GLU A 347 -4.00 -11.00 -2.67
N PRO A 348 -4.32 -11.41 -1.43
CA PRO A 348 -3.94 -10.65 -0.24
C PRO A 348 -2.44 -10.80 0.04
N GLY A 349 -1.82 -9.74 0.54
CA GLY A 349 -0.40 -9.72 0.88
C GLY A 349 0.28 -8.39 0.53
N PHE A 350 1.60 -8.36 0.65
CA PHE A 350 2.39 -7.14 0.61
C PHE A 350 3.09 -7.02 -0.74
N ARG A 351 2.49 -6.27 -1.68
CA ARG A 351 3.06 -6.08 -3.03
C ARG A 351 4.50 -5.58 -3.00
N ALA A 352 4.83 -4.63 -2.13
CA ALA A 352 6.18 -4.10 -1.96
C ALA A 352 7.00 -4.83 -0.86
N GLY A 353 6.53 -5.98 -0.36
CA GLY A 353 7.16 -6.73 0.73
C GLY A 353 7.18 -6.01 2.08
N ILE A 354 6.49 -4.88 2.20
CA ILE A 354 6.49 -3.98 3.35
C ILE A 354 5.05 -3.57 3.68
N CYS A 355 4.74 -3.43 4.96
CA CYS A 355 3.43 -2.96 5.46
C CYS A 355 3.49 -1.55 6.09
N THR A 356 4.69 -0.96 6.20
CA THR A 356 4.87 0.40 6.69
C THR A 356 4.91 1.39 5.53
N PRO A 357 4.19 2.53 5.61
CA PRO A 357 4.21 3.54 4.55
C PRO A 357 5.61 4.14 4.34
N PHE A 358 6.06 4.17 3.09
CA PHE A 358 7.42 4.53 2.67
C PHE A 358 7.40 5.54 1.51
N PHE A 359 8.48 6.30 1.31
CA PHE A 359 8.59 7.19 0.15
C PHE A 359 8.90 6.40 -1.11
N TRP A 360 8.23 6.70 -2.22
CA TRP A 360 8.52 6.07 -3.50
C TRP A 360 9.90 6.49 -4.01
N TYR A 361 10.68 5.51 -4.47
CA TYR A 361 11.93 5.72 -5.19
C TYR A 361 11.66 5.59 -6.70
N ASP A 362 11.82 6.68 -7.43
CA ASP A 362 11.76 6.67 -8.88
C ASP A 362 13.05 6.04 -9.42
N LEU A 363 12.95 4.77 -9.81
CA LEU A 363 14.10 3.95 -10.18
C LEU A 363 14.74 4.43 -11.49
N GLU A 364 13.94 4.86 -12.46
CA GLU A 364 14.47 5.42 -13.72
C GLU A 364 15.20 6.75 -13.49
N ALA A 365 14.71 7.58 -12.57
CA ALA A 365 15.30 8.87 -12.26
C ALA A 365 16.36 8.82 -11.13
N GLU A 366 16.58 7.65 -10.53
CA GLU A 366 17.51 7.40 -9.42
C GLU A 366 17.31 8.35 -8.22
N VAL A 367 16.06 8.67 -7.87
CA VAL A 367 15.74 9.66 -6.84
C VAL A 367 14.62 9.20 -5.90
N ALA A 368 14.82 9.47 -4.60
CA ALA A 368 13.75 9.35 -3.61
C ALA A 368 12.80 10.54 -3.75
N THR A 369 11.51 10.28 -3.93
CA THR A 369 10.50 11.32 -4.16
C THR A 369 9.78 11.72 -2.87
N SER A 370 8.93 12.75 -2.95
CA SER A 370 8.04 13.16 -1.86
C SER A 370 6.74 12.34 -1.79
N LEU A 371 6.45 11.49 -2.77
CA LEU A 371 5.23 10.67 -2.77
C LEU A 371 5.37 9.55 -1.76
N ARG A 372 4.49 9.53 -0.75
CA ARG A 372 4.43 8.47 0.25
C ARG A 372 3.44 7.39 -0.18
N VAL A 373 3.92 6.17 -0.30
CA VAL A 373 3.11 4.99 -0.63
C VAL A 373 2.58 4.38 0.66
N TYR A 374 1.27 4.16 0.70
CA TYR A 374 0.54 3.48 1.75
C TYR A 374 0.07 2.12 1.22
N PRO A 375 0.91 1.07 1.32
CA PRO A 375 0.58 -0.21 0.73
C PRO A 375 -0.57 -0.88 1.49
N PHE A 376 -1.60 -1.31 0.78
CA PHE A 376 -2.69 -2.10 1.36
C PHE A 376 -2.40 -3.58 1.19
N ALA A 377 -2.83 -4.38 2.18
CA ALA A 377 -2.55 -5.81 2.22
C ALA A 377 -3.78 -6.68 1.95
N LEU A 378 -4.97 -6.07 1.99
CA LEU A 378 -6.25 -6.77 1.93
C LEU A 378 -7.31 -5.91 1.25
N MET A 379 -8.02 -6.50 0.29
CA MET A 379 -9.23 -5.96 -0.32
C MET A 379 -10.34 -7.00 -0.21
N GLU A 380 -11.54 -6.59 0.17
CA GLU A 380 -12.70 -7.47 0.31
C GLU A 380 -13.11 -8.10 -1.04
N GLY A 381 -13.02 -7.34 -2.14
CA GLY A 381 -13.20 -7.86 -3.50
C GLY A 381 -12.20 -8.97 -3.87
N THR A 382 -10.96 -8.92 -3.35
CA THR A 382 -9.98 -10.02 -3.54
C THR A 382 -10.50 -11.31 -2.92
N LEU A 383 -10.92 -11.23 -1.66
CA LEU A 383 -11.40 -12.38 -0.91
C LEU A 383 -12.69 -12.94 -1.52
N ARG A 384 -13.62 -12.06 -1.91
CA ARG A 384 -14.93 -12.46 -2.43
C ARG A 384 -14.90 -12.91 -3.87
N ASP A 385 -14.38 -12.07 -4.77
CA ASP A 385 -14.59 -12.21 -6.20
C ASP A 385 -13.42 -12.93 -6.90
N TYR A 386 -12.19 -12.77 -6.40
CA TYR A 386 -11.01 -13.46 -6.95
C TYR A 386 -10.79 -14.83 -6.30
N MET A 387 -10.87 -14.89 -4.95
CA MET A 387 -10.61 -16.12 -4.19
C MET A 387 -11.88 -16.94 -3.92
N ASN A 388 -13.07 -16.40 -4.17
CA ASN A 388 -14.36 -17.06 -3.94
C ASN A 388 -14.59 -17.54 -2.51
N LEU A 389 -14.01 -16.86 -1.51
CA LEU A 389 -14.13 -17.23 -0.11
C LEU A 389 -15.53 -16.95 0.42
N ASP A 390 -15.95 -17.77 1.38
CA ASP A 390 -17.06 -17.44 2.26
C ASP A 390 -16.63 -16.49 3.40
N ALA A 391 -17.58 -16.08 4.25
CA ALA A 391 -17.32 -15.14 5.33
C ALA A 391 -16.34 -15.67 6.38
N ASP A 392 -16.40 -16.96 6.72
CA ASP A 392 -15.55 -17.54 7.77
C ASP A 392 -14.12 -17.78 7.24
N GLU A 393 -13.98 -18.17 5.97
CA GLU A 393 -12.69 -18.28 5.28
C GLU A 393 -12.02 -16.91 5.08
N ALA A 394 -12.82 -15.90 4.71
CA ALA A 394 -12.34 -14.52 4.61
C ALA A 394 -11.80 -14.03 5.95
N LEU A 395 -12.51 -14.29 7.06
CA LEU A 395 -12.07 -13.91 8.40
C LEU A 395 -10.77 -14.60 8.82
N LYS A 396 -10.58 -15.88 8.50
CA LYS A 396 -9.30 -16.57 8.72
C LYS A 396 -8.14 -15.91 7.96
N THR A 397 -8.38 -15.52 6.72
CA THR A 397 -7.38 -14.85 5.88
C THR A 397 -7.05 -13.45 6.42
N ILE A 398 -8.07 -12.70 6.83
CA ILE A 398 -7.92 -11.39 7.49
C ILE A 398 -7.08 -11.52 8.76
N GLN A 399 -7.39 -12.51 9.60
CA GLN A 399 -6.66 -12.78 10.84
C GLN A 399 -5.16 -12.98 10.58
N GLN A 400 -4.82 -13.85 9.62
CA GLN A 400 -3.43 -14.11 9.26
C GLN A 400 -2.67 -12.84 8.85
N ILE A 401 -3.28 -12.00 7.99
CA ILE A 401 -2.64 -10.76 7.54
C ILE A 401 -2.49 -9.76 8.69
N VAL A 402 -3.52 -9.57 9.52
CA VAL A 402 -3.44 -8.65 10.68
C VAL A 402 -2.36 -9.10 11.65
N ASP A 403 -2.26 -10.40 11.94
CA ASP A 403 -1.24 -10.95 12.83
C ASP A 403 0.17 -10.72 12.30
N GLU A 404 0.42 -10.92 11.00
CA GLU A 404 1.72 -10.63 10.39
C GLU A 404 2.10 -9.15 10.49
N VAL A 405 1.14 -8.23 10.37
CA VAL A 405 1.39 -6.80 10.56
C VAL A 405 1.65 -6.45 12.03
N LYS A 406 0.89 -7.04 12.96
CA LYS A 406 1.09 -6.83 14.41
C LYS A 406 2.46 -7.32 14.87
N LYS A 407 2.92 -8.48 14.38
CA LYS A 407 4.25 -9.06 14.69
C LYS A 407 5.40 -8.09 14.41
N VAL A 408 5.24 -7.22 13.42
CA VAL A 408 6.29 -6.27 13.02
C VAL A 408 6.00 -4.82 13.41
N GLY A 409 4.92 -4.55 14.16
CA GLY A 409 4.51 -3.20 14.52
C GLY A 409 4.22 -2.31 13.30
N GLY A 410 3.68 -2.89 12.22
CA GLY A 410 3.47 -2.20 10.95
C GLY A 410 2.12 -1.49 10.83
N THR A 411 1.77 -1.05 9.62
CA THR A 411 0.44 -0.45 9.35
C THR A 411 -0.43 -1.42 8.56
N PHE A 412 -1.55 -1.86 9.14
CA PHE A 412 -2.56 -2.63 8.43
C PHE A 412 -3.50 -1.66 7.71
N ILE A 413 -3.60 -1.80 6.39
CA ILE A 413 -4.49 -1.00 5.56
C ILE A 413 -5.40 -1.95 4.80
N SER A 414 -6.71 -1.81 5.02
CA SER A 414 -7.74 -2.59 4.33
C SER A 414 -8.50 -1.71 3.34
N LEU A 415 -8.82 -2.28 2.18
CA LEU A 415 -9.61 -1.67 1.12
C LEU A 415 -11.00 -2.31 1.10
N TRP A 416 -12.03 -1.48 1.18
CA TRP A 416 -13.43 -1.87 1.11
C TRP A 416 -14.20 -0.93 0.20
N HIS A 417 -15.38 -1.33 -0.27
CA HIS A 417 -16.29 -0.48 -1.04
C HIS A 417 -17.60 -0.33 -0.29
N ASN A 418 -18.27 0.82 -0.40
CA ASN A 418 -19.59 1.03 0.23
C ASN A 418 -20.62 -0.02 -0.20
N GLU A 419 -20.57 -0.45 -1.47
CA GLU A 419 -21.40 -1.53 -2.00
C GLU A 419 -21.20 -2.85 -1.22
N SER A 420 -19.97 -3.17 -0.80
CA SER A 420 -19.69 -4.44 -0.10
C SER A 420 -20.40 -4.57 1.24
N LEU A 421 -20.82 -3.45 1.83
CA LEU A 421 -21.56 -3.39 3.09
C LEU A 421 -23.07 -3.32 2.89
N SER A 422 -23.57 -3.58 1.68
CA SER A 422 -25.01 -3.58 1.39
C SER A 422 -25.75 -4.80 1.95
N ASP A 423 -25.00 -5.83 2.35
CA ASP A 423 -25.49 -7.16 2.78
C ASP A 423 -26.47 -7.82 1.77
N GLN A 424 -26.23 -7.59 0.47
CA GLN A 424 -27.13 -8.01 -0.59
C GLN A 424 -26.38 -8.72 -1.71
N LYS A 425 -27.10 -9.55 -2.47
CA LYS A 425 -26.56 -10.33 -3.59
C LYS A 425 -25.32 -11.12 -3.15
N ARG A 426 -24.18 -10.89 -3.82
CA ARG A 426 -22.91 -11.54 -3.52
C ARG A 426 -22.30 -11.10 -2.19
N TRP A 427 -22.73 -9.98 -1.62
CA TRP A 427 -22.21 -9.42 -0.36
C TRP A 427 -22.97 -9.83 0.90
N LYS A 428 -23.89 -10.79 0.81
CA LYS A 428 -24.54 -11.35 2.00
C LYS A 428 -23.50 -11.89 2.98
N GLY A 429 -23.60 -11.50 4.25
CA GLY A 429 -22.68 -11.83 5.33
C GLY A 429 -21.44 -10.94 5.43
N TRP A 430 -21.20 -10.02 4.49
CA TRP A 430 -19.97 -9.22 4.46
C TRP A 430 -19.95 -8.07 5.47
N VAL A 431 -21.11 -7.62 5.95
CA VAL A 431 -21.18 -6.69 7.09
C VAL A 431 -20.53 -7.33 8.34
N ARG A 432 -20.84 -8.61 8.63
CA ARG A 432 -20.21 -9.36 9.72
C ARG A 432 -18.70 -9.47 9.53
N VAL A 433 -18.24 -9.74 8.30
CA VAL A 433 -16.80 -9.84 7.99
C VAL A 433 -16.11 -8.51 8.31
N TYR A 434 -16.71 -7.40 7.90
CA TYR A 434 -16.19 -6.08 8.16
C TYR A 434 -16.14 -5.74 9.65
N GLU A 435 -17.24 -5.97 10.38
CA GLU A 435 -17.34 -5.76 11.83
C GLU A 435 -16.24 -6.52 12.59
N GLN A 436 -16.08 -7.81 12.33
CA GLN A 436 -15.07 -8.63 13.01
C GLN A 436 -13.64 -8.25 12.60
N MET A 437 -13.42 -7.82 11.35
CA MET A 437 -12.14 -7.25 10.96
C MET A 437 -11.83 -5.99 11.77
N LEU A 438 -12.81 -5.08 11.96
CA LEU A 438 -12.60 -3.87 12.76
C LEU A 438 -12.26 -4.21 14.21
N GLU A 439 -12.98 -5.14 14.83
CA GLU A 439 -12.69 -5.63 16.19
C GLU A 439 -11.26 -6.16 16.30
N LEU A 440 -10.86 -7.03 15.38
CA LEU A 440 -9.54 -7.63 15.35
C LEU A 440 -8.43 -6.58 15.11
N ALA A 441 -8.63 -5.72 14.11
CA ALA A 441 -7.62 -4.79 13.63
C ALA A 441 -7.49 -3.56 14.54
N ALA A 442 -8.54 -3.15 15.25
CA ALA A 442 -8.51 -2.05 16.20
C ALA A 442 -8.06 -2.48 17.61
N ALA A 443 -8.08 -3.79 17.91
CA ALA A 443 -7.53 -4.31 19.15
C ALA A 443 -6.02 -4.03 19.24
N LYS A 444 -5.62 -3.30 20.28
CA LYS A 444 -4.23 -2.89 20.54
C LYS A 444 -3.34 -4.06 20.94
#